data_AF-A0A8J8EAH5-F1
#
_entry.id   AF-A0A8J8EAH5-F1
#
_cell.length_a   1.000
_cell.length_b   1.000
_cell.length_c   1.000
_cell.angle_alpha   90.00
_cell.angle_beta   90.00
_cell.angle_gamma   90.00
#
_symmetry.space_group_name_H-M   'P 1'
#
loop_
_entity.id
_entity.type
_entity.pdbx_description
1 polymer ?
#
loop_
_entity_poly.entity_id
_entity_poly.type
_entity_poly.pdbx_seq_one_letter_code
_entity_poly.pdbx_strand_id
1 'polypeptide(L)'
;MEGGAVPDWADEVLRELARLGPKEVLSHLIAQELKRAELYYELYEMSGEVTWDQRVPRLFKRLYENSLRRAEEYVKLFRELFPEESPEPPKIDAPGPRILKDRLWKLVYSGNVGEIIEYLIQLEDLSERILTRLEHSLSGNEEVKHVINSVRAIENTNWELLRELYRELTGEEPL
;
A
#
# COMPACT_ATOMS: atom_id res chain seq x y z
N MET A 1 22.41 -1.04 -1.76
CA MET A 1 21.95 -0.47 -3.04
C MET A 1 21.37 0.90 -2.74
N GLU A 2 21.56 1.87 -3.61
CA GLU A 2 20.85 3.15 -3.50
C GLU A 2 19.36 2.84 -3.60
N GLY A 3 18.62 3.02 -2.50
CA GLY A 3 17.16 2.81 -2.48
C GLY A 3 16.56 3.64 -3.60
N GLY A 4 16.12 2.96 -4.65
CA GLY A 4 15.77 3.60 -5.93
C GLY A 4 14.82 4.76 -5.67
N ALA A 5 15.11 5.95 -6.22
CA ALA A 5 14.40 7.18 -5.90
C ALA A 5 12.88 6.96 -5.89
N VAL A 6 12.20 7.52 -4.88
CA VAL A 6 10.74 7.60 -4.86
C VAL A 6 10.33 8.21 -6.21
N PRO A 7 9.41 7.59 -6.98
CA PRO A 7 9.06 8.11 -8.29
C PRO A 7 8.63 9.58 -8.22
N ASP A 8 8.91 10.37 -9.25
CA ASP A 8 8.61 11.82 -9.27
C ASP A 8 7.15 12.13 -8.90
N TRP A 9 6.20 11.27 -9.28
CA TRP A 9 4.79 11.40 -8.93
C TRP A 9 4.53 11.26 -7.42
N ALA A 10 5.32 10.45 -6.71
CA ALA A 10 5.17 10.27 -5.27
C ALA A 10 5.68 11.48 -4.50
N ASP A 11 6.66 12.23 -5.01
CA ASP A 11 7.06 13.52 -4.44
C ASP A 11 6.01 14.61 -4.65
N GLU A 12 5.22 14.55 -5.72
CA GLU A 12 4.05 15.42 -5.90
C GLU A 12 2.94 15.08 -4.89
N VAL A 13 2.59 13.80 -4.76
CA VAL A 13 1.63 13.33 -3.73
C VAL A 13 2.06 13.72 -2.33
N LEU A 14 3.35 13.55 -1.98
CA LEU A 14 3.90 13.95 -0.68
C LEU A 14 3.76 15.45 -0.41
N ARG A 15 3.99 16.29 -1.43
CA ARG A 15 3.82 17.74 -1.30
C ARG A 15 2.37 18.15 -1.10
N GLU A 16 1.43 17.43 -1.70
CA GLU A 16 0.00 17.66 -1.46
C GLU A 16 -0.41 17.20 -0.07
N LEU A 17 -0.01 15.98 0.34
CA LEU A 17 -0.28 15.43 1.67
C LEU A 17 0.33 16.28 2.80
N ALA A 18 1.51 16.87 2.59
CA ALA A 18 2.16 17.71 3.60
C ALA A 18 1.40 19.03 3.88
N ARG A 19 0.44 19.41 3.04
CA ARG A 19 -0.41 20.60 3.22
C ARG A 19 -1.74 20.30 3.90
N LEU A 20 -2.02 19.03 4.15
CA LEU A 20 -3.28 18.56 4.71
C LEU A 20 -3.26 18.54 6.24
N GLY A 21 -4.44 18.60 6.83
CA GLY A 21 -4.64 18.32 8.24
C GLY A 21 -4.64 16.81 8.53
N PRO A 22 -4.59 16.43 9.83
CA PRO A 22 -4.53 15.03 10.26
C PRO A 22 -5.74 14.22 9.76
N LYS A 23 -6.91 14.86 9.68
CA LYS A 23 -8.14 14.26 9.18
C LYS A 23 -8.05 13.91 7.70
N GLU A 24 -7.62 14.86 6.86
CA GLU A 24 -7.51 14.62 5.42
C GLU A 24 -6.40 13.63 5.08
N VAL A 25 -5.31 13.61 5.85
CA VAL A 25 -4.26 12.58 5.74
C VAL A 25 -4.83 11.20 6.04
N LEU A 26 -5.52 11.02 7.18
CA LEU A 26 -6.10 9.71 7.53
C LEU A 26 -7.18 9.29 6.53
N SER A 27 -8.01 10.23 6.07
CA SER A 27 -9.02 9.98 5.03
C SER A 27 -8.38 9.54 3.72
N HIS A 28 -7.26 10.16 3.33
CA HIS A 28 -6.48 9.75 2.16
C HIS A 28 -5.96 8.32 2.31
N LEU A 29 -5.36 7.98 3.46
CA LEU A 29 -4.79 6.65 3.71
C LEU A 29 -5.87 5.56 3.67
N ILE A 30 -7.05 5.81 4.25
CA ILE A 30 -8.22 4.91 4.15
C ILE A 30 -8.58 4.68 2.67
N ALA A 31 -8.68 5.74 1.87
CA ALA A 31 -9.01 5.62 0.46
C ALA A 31 -7.94 4.87 -0.34
N GLN A 32 -6.66 4.99 0.01
CA GLN A 32 -5.59 4.23 -0.64
C GLN A 32 -5.65 2.74 -0.30
N GLU A 33 -5.93 2.36 0.95
CA GLU A 33 -6.09 0.95 1.31
C GLU A 33 -7.30 0.31 0.63
N LEU A 34 -8.42 1.04 0.50
CA LEU A 34 -9.58 0.56 -0.26
C LEU A 34 -9.26 0.36 -1.75
N LYS A 35 -8.53 1.29 -2.37
CA LYS A 35 -8.07 1.14 -3.77
C LYS A 35 -7.12 -0.05 -3.95
N ARG A 36 -6.23 -0.30 -2.97
CA ARG A 36 -5.36 -1.50 -2.98
C ARG A 36 -6.17 -2.78 -2.85
N ALA A 37 -7.16 -2.80 -1.96
CA ALA A 37 -8.05 -3.93 -1.80
C ALA A 37 -8.78 -4.24 -3.12
N GLU A 38 -9.37 -3.22 -3.77
CA GLU A 38 -10.02 -3.37 -5.07
C GLU A 38 -9.05 -3.94 -6.13
N LEU A 39 -7.85 -3.37 -6.25
CA LEU A 39 -6.82 -3.86 -7.16
C LEU A 39 -6.44 -5.32 -6.90
N TYR A 40 -6.19 -5.70 -5.65
CA TYR A 40 -5.80 -7.07 -5.30
C TYR A 40 -6.95 -8.05 -5.52
N TYR A 41 -8.20 -7.62 -5.31
CA TYR A 41 -9.36 -8.45 -5.62
C TYR A 41 -9.50 -8.69 -7.13
N GLU A 42 -9.35 -7.64 -7.96
CA GLU A 42 -9.32 -7.79 -9.42
C GLU A 42 -8.20 -8.75 -9.89
N LEU A 43 -7.00 -8.61 -9.30
CA LEU A 43 -5.85 -9.47 -9.60
C LEU A 43 -6.10 -10.93 -9.17
N TYR A 44 -6.78 -11.14 -8.03
CA TYR A 44 -7.19 -12.47 -7.57
C TYR A 44 -8.12 -13.15 -8.58
N GLU A 45 -9.20 -12.48 -8.98
CA GLU A 45 -10.17 -13.01 -9.95
C GLU A 45 -9.49 -13.31 -11.29
N MET A 46 -8.77 -12.34 -11.84
CA MET A 46 -8.06 -12.49 -13.11
C MET A 46 -7.01 -13.61 -13.07
N SER A 47 -6.19 -13.66 -12.02
CA SER A 47 -5.16 -14.70 -11.90
C SER A 47 -5.76 -16.10 -11.78
N GLY A 48 -6.93 -16.25 -11.15
CA GLY A 48 -7.66 -17.52 -11.09
C GLY A 48 -8.08 -18.05 -12.46
N GLU A 49 -8.30 -17.17 -13.45
CA GLU A 49 -8.68 -17.54 -14.81
C GLU A 49 -7.48 -17.84 -15.72
N VAL A 50 -6.34 -17.16 -15.50
CA VAL A 50 -5.24 -17.14 -16.49
C VAL A 50 -3.97 -17.88 -16.05
N THR A 51 -3.78 -18.14 -14.75
CA THR A 51 -2.60 -18.88 -14.27
C THR A 51 -2.92 -20.27 -13.76
N TRP A 52 -2.00 -21.20 -14.00
CA TRP A 52 -2.06 -22.57 -13.49
C TRP A 52 -1.49 -22.66 -12.06
N ASP A 53 -0.66 -21.69 -11.67
CA ASP A 53 -0.03 -21.65 -10.35
C ASP A 53 -0.94 -20.98 -9.32
N GLN A 54 -1.61 -21.81 -8.52
CA GLN A 54 -2.54 -21.38 -7.48
C GLN A 54 -1.89 -20.56 -6.35
N ARG A 55 -0.55 -20.45 -6.28
CA ARG A 55 0.12 -19.55 -5.33
C ARG A 55 -0.18 -18.08 -5.63
N VAL A 56 -0.33 -17.71 -6.90
CA VAL A 56 -0.59 -16.33 -7.34
C VAL A 56 -1.98 -15.83 -6.90
N PRO A 57 -3.11 -16.49 -7.22
CA PRO A 57 -4.42 -16.04 -6.75
C PRO A 57 -4.52 -16.07 -5.23
N ARG A 58 -3.92 -17.08 -4.56
CA ARG A 58 -3.90 -17.11 -3.09
C ARG A 58 -3.14 -15.93 -2.48
N LEU A 59 -2.02 -15.51 -3.08
CA LEU A 59 -1.29 -14.32 -2.66
C LEU A 59 -2.16 -13.08 -2.77
N PHE A 60 -2.76 -12.82 -3.94
CA PHE A 60 -3.60 -11.63 -4.13
C PHE A 60 -4.82 -11.61 -3.21
N LYS A 61 -5.47 -12.75 -3.00
CA LYS A 61 -6.57 -12.86 -2.03
C LYS A 61 -6.12 -12.46 -0.61
N ARG A 62 -4.94 -12.89 -0.18
CA ARG A 62 -4.39 -12.57 1.14
C ARG A 62 -4.04 -11.07 1.27
N LEU A 63 -3.48 -10.48 0.21
CA LEU A 63 -3.19 -9.04 0.16
C LEU A 63 -4.46 -8.18 0.17
N TYR A 64 -5.52 -8.65 -0.51
CA TYR A 64 -6.85 -8.05 -0.45
C TYR A 64 -7.41 -8.06 0.98
N GLU A 65 -7.41 -9.22 1.64
CA GLU A 65 -7.89 -9.36 3.02
C GLU A 65 -7.10 -8.48 4.00
N ASN A 66 -5.78 -8.37 3.82
CA ASN A 66 -4.93 -7.50 4.62
C ASN A 66 -5.25 -6.02 4.39
N SER A 67 -5.45 -5.61 3.14
CA SER A 67 -5.78 -4.21 2.80
C SER A 67 -7.14 -3.81 3.36
N LEU A 68 -8.15 -4.69 3.30
CA LEU A 68 -9.45 -4.46 3.94
C LEU A 68 -9.34 -4.32 5.45
N ARG A 69 -8.59 -5.22 6.10
CA ARG A 69 -8.38 -5.15 7.54
C ARG A 69 -7.72 -3.83 7.94
N ARG A 70 -6.70 -3.38 7.21
CA ARG A 70 -6.06 -2.08 7.46
C ARG A 70 -7.04 -0.93 7.25
N ALA A 71 -7.85 -0.95 6.20
CA ALA A 71 -8.88 0.07 5.98
C ALA A 71 -9.88 0.12 7.15
N GLU A 72 -10.34 -1.04 7.66
CA GLU A 72 -11.22 -1.11 8.82
C GLU A 72 -10.57 -0.53 10.08
N GLU A 73 -9.32 -0.87 10.37
CA GLU A 73 -8.58 -0.32 11.52
C GLU A 73 -8.34 1.19 11.37
N TYR A 74 -8.05 1.69 10.17
CA TYR A 74 -7.93 3.13 9.92
C TYR A 74 -9.26 3.86 10.10
N VAL A 75 -10.38 3.25 9.73
CA VAL A 75 -11.73 3.81 9.99
C VAL A 75 -12.03 3.83 11.49
N LYS A 76 -11.63 2.80 12.26
CA LYS A 76 -11.75 2.82 13.73
C LYS A 76 -10.92 3.95 14.32
N LEU A 77 -9.65 4.07 13.94
CA LEU A 77 -8.77 5.17 14.35
C LEU A 77 -9.37 6.53 14.01
N PHE A 78 -9.94 6.67 12.81
CA PHE A 78 -10.60 7.92 12.40
C PHE A 78 -11.75 8.28 13.34
N ARG A 79 -12.62 7.31 13.66
CA ARG A 79 -13.76 7.54 14.57
C ARG A 79 -13.32 7.83 16.01
N GLU A 80 -12.18 7.29 16.44
CA GLU A 80 -11.61 7.58 17.75
C GLU A 80 -11.05 9.01 17.83
N LEU A 81 -10.38 9.46 16.77
CA LEU A 81 -9.77 10.80 16.70
C LEU A 81 -10.79 11.90 16.31
N PHE A 82 -11.82 11.56 15.52
CA PHE A 82 -12.78 12.48 14.94
C PHE A 82 -14.23 11.93 15.04
N PRO A 83 -14.79 11.77 16.25
CA PRO A 83 -16.01 11.00 16.51
C PRO A 83 -17.30 11.53 15.83
N GLU A 84 -17.36 12.83 15.56
CA GLU A 84 -18.52 13.49 14.93
C GLU A 84 -18.31 13.75 13.42
N GLU A 85 -17.23 13.23 12.86
CA GLU A 85 -16.86 13.46 11.46
C GLU A 85 -16.91 12.17 10.64
N SER A 86 -16.89 12.33 9.32
CA SER A 86 -16.79 11.22 8.38
C SER A 86 -15.53 11.34 7.53
N PRO A 87 -14.89 10.23 7.14
CA PRO A 87 -13.74 10.26 6.25
C PRO A 87 -14.13 10.87 4.90
N GLU A 88 -13.49 11.96 4.54
CA GLU A 88 -13.64 12.62 3.23
C GLU A 88 -12.27 12.71 2.58
N PRO A 89 -11.93 11.77 1.68
CA PRO A 89 -10.61 11.75 1.08
C PRO A 89 -10.42 12.98 0.18
N PRO A 90 -9.29 13.68 0.29
CA PRO A 90 -8.96 14.78 -0.60
C PRO A 90 -8.80 14.27 -2.03
N LYS A 91 -9.14 15.13 -3.01
CA LYS A 91 -8.91 14.84 -4.43
C LYS A 91 -7.44 15.03 -4.78
N ILE A 92 -6.62 14.08 -4.36
CA ILE A 92 -5.21 13.97 -4.74
C ILE A 92 -5.12 13.01 -5.92
N ASP A 93 -4.57 13.48 -7.04
CA ASP A 93 -4.26 12.60 -8.17
C ASP A 93 -3.01 11.79 -7.84
N ALA A 94 -3.22 10.58 -7.35
CA ALA A 94 -2.15 9.62 -7.10
C ALA A 94 -2.14 8.63 -8.26
N PRO A 95 -1.26 8.77 -9.27
CA PRO A 95 -1.21 7.86 -10.41
C PRO A 95 -0.68 6.47 -10.03
N GLY A 96 -0.12 6.33 -8.81
CA GLY A 96 0.38 5.09 -8.24
C GLY A 96 -0.51 3.88 -8.55
N PRO A 97 -1.70 3.73 -7.94
CA PRO A 97 -2.58 2.58 -8.15
C PRO A 97 -2.80 2.17 -9.62
N ARG A 98 -2.89 3.14 -10.54
CA ARG A 98 -3.05 2.86 -11.98
C ARG A 98 -1.77 2.30 -12.61
N ILE A 99 -0.61 2.90 -12.33
CA ILE A 99 0.70 2.42 -12.80
C ILE A 99 0.98 1.02 -12.23
N LEU A 100 0.60 0.79 -10.97
CA LEU A 100 0.72 -0.51 -10.30
C LEU A 100 -0.11 -1.59 -10.99
N LYS A 101 -1.37 -1.25 -11.31
CA LYS A 101 -2.30 -2.15 -12.01
C LYS A 101 -1.75 -2.63 -13.35
N ASP A 102 -1.32 -1.71 -14.22
CA ASP A 102 -0.85 -2.05 -15.56
C ASP A 102 0.37 -2.98 -15.55
N ARG A 103 1.28 -2.81 -14.58
CA ARG A 103 2.46 -3.68 -14.44
C ARG A 103 2.11 -5.03 -13.84
N LEU A 104 1.33 -5.08 -12.75
CA LEU A 104 0.89 -6.33 -12.14
C LEU A 104 0.09 -7.18 -13.12
N TRP A 105 -0.77 -6.57 -13.93
CA TRP A 105 -1.52 -7.29 -14.97
C TRP A 105 -0.60 -8.04 -15.94
N LYS A 106 0.41 -7.35 -16.49
CA LYS A 106 1.38 -7.98 -17.39
C LYS A 106 2.14 -9.12 -16.74
N LEU A 107 2.51 -8.97 -15.46
CA LEU A 107 3.22 -10.01 -14.70
C LEU A 107 2.33 -11.22 -14.41
N VAL A 108 1.04 -11.02 -14.14
CA VAL A 108 0.11 -12.15 -13.99
C VAL A 108 -0.03 -12.93 -15.28
N TYR A 109 -0.13 -12.25 -16.43
CA TYR A 109 -0.19 -12.91 -17.73
C TYR A 109 1.12 -13.64 -18.11
N SER A 110 2.28 -13.18 -17.63
CA SER A 110 3.54 -13.89 -17.86
C SER A 110 3.69 -15.13 -16.99
N GLY A 111 2.92 -15.25 -15.90
CA GLY A 111 2.98 -16.35 -14.94
C GLY A 111 4.25 -16.36 -14.09
N ASN A 112 5.09 -15.32 -14.16
CA ASN A 112 6.34 -15.26 -13.39
C ASN A 112 6.06 -14.83 -11.94
N VAL A 113 5.83 -15.80 -11.06
CA VAL A 113 5.54 -15.59 -9.64
C VAL A 113 6.65 -14.83 -8.90
N GLY A 114 7.91 -15.08 -9.27
CA GLY A 114 9.06 -14.39 -8.68
C GLY A 114 9.02 -12.88 -8.93
N GLU A 115 8.84 -12.48 -10.20
CA GLU A 115 8.71 -11.06 -10.57
C GLU A 115 7.48 -10.38 -9.95
N ILE A 116 6.37 -11.11 -9.78
CA ILE A 116 5.18 -10.59 -9.08
C ILE A 116 5.53 -10.24 -7.63
N ILE A 117 6.20 -11.16 -6.92
CA ILE A 117 6.55 -10.95 -5.50
C ILE A 117 7.60 -9.86 -5.35
N GLU A 118 8.65 -9.85 -6.18
CA GLU A 118 9.64 -8.77 -6.18
C GLU A 118 8.99 -7.41 -6.37
N TYR A 119 8.06 -7.32 -7.33
CA TYR A 119 7.37 -6.08 -7.58
C TYR A 119 6.52 -5.67 -6.38
N LEU A 120 5.77 -6.59 -5.77
CA LEU A 120 4.97 -6.31 -4.57
C LEU A 120 5.83 -5.87 -3.37
N ILE A 121 7.01 -6.45 -3.18
CA ILE A 121 7.96 -6.03 -2.14
C ILE A 121 8.39 -4.58 -2.36
N GLN A 122 8.71 -4.20 -3.61
CA GLN A 122 9.04 -2.81 -3.96
C GLN A 122 7.87 -1.85 -3.67
N LEU A 123 6.61 -2.31 -3.75
CA LEU A 123 5.45 -1.48 -3.45
C LEU A 123 5.25 -1.26 -1.95
N GLU A 124 5.48 -2.28 -1.13
CA GLU A 124 5.46 -2.16 0.32
C GLU A 124 6.60 -1.24 0.78
N ASP A 125 7.82 -1.38 0.24
CA ASP A 125 8.94 -0.46 0.50
C ASP A 125 8.61 0.99 0.12
N LEU A 126 8.04 1.21 -1.08
CA LEU A 126 7.63 2.54 -1.53
C LEU A 126 6.60 3.16 -0.58
N SER A 127 5.65 2.36 -0.09
CA SER A 127 4.60 2.81 0.83
C SER A 127 5.21 3.30 2.14
N GLU A 128 6.14 2.53 2.70
CA GLU A 128 6.85 2.85 3.92
C GLU A 128 7.76 4.08 3.78
N ARG A 129 8.39 4.24 2.61
CA ARG A 129 9.20 5.42 2.30
C ARG A 129 8.36 6.68 2.14
N ILE A 130 7.16 6.57 1.56
CA ILE A 130 6.19 7.67 1.48
C ILE A 130 5.77 8.08 2.90
N LEU A 131 5.40 7.14 3.77
CA LEU A 131 5.03 7.45 5.15
C LEU A 131 6.17 8.12 5.93
N THR A 132 7.39 7.61 5.78
CA THR A 132 8.60 8.19 6.40
C THR A 132 8.87 9.61 5.92
N ARG A 133 8.78 9.85 4.61
CA ARG A 133 8.95 11.19 4.03
C ARG A 133 7.84 12.15 4.47
N LEU A 134 6.60 11.66 4.59
CA LEU A 134 5.47 12.45 5.05
C LEU A 134 5.67 12.89 6.50
N GLU A 135 6.08 11.98 7.39
CA GLU A 135 6.39 12.28 8.79
C GLU A 135 7.48 13.37 8.90
N HIS A 136 8.57 13.22 8.14
CA HIS A 136 9.65 14.20 8.10
C HIS A 136 9.19 15.56 7.58
N SER A 137 8.35 15.58 6.53
CA SER A 137 7.83 16.82 5.94
C SER A 137 6.87 17.56 6.86
N LEU A 138 6.29 16.86 7.83
CA LEU A 138 5.33 17.35 8.79
C LEU A 138 5.94 17.55 10.18
N SER A 139 7.26 17.74 10.26
CA SER A 139 8.01 17.81 11.52
C SER A 139 7.54 18.88 12.52
N GLY A 140 6.68 19.82 12.10
CA GLY A 140 6.06 20.85 12.95
C GLY A 140 4.58 20.61 13.33
N ASN A 141 3.94 19.53 12.85
CA ASN A 141 2.54 19.21 13.16
C ASN A 141 2.43 17.90 13.96
N GLU A 142 2.42 18.02 15.29
CA GLU A 142 2.39 16.87 16.21
C GLU A 142 1.14 15.99 16.06
N GLU A 143 0.00 16.57 15.66
CA GLU A 143 -1.24 15.80 15.46
C GLU A 143 -1.12 14.88 14.23
N VAL A 144 -0.53 15.36 13.14
CA VAL A 144 -0.35 14.50 11.95
C VAL A 144 0.72 13.44 12.20
N LYS A 145 1.79 13.77 12.94
CA LYS A 145 2.76 12.75 13.39
C LYS A 145 2.08 11.66 14.22
N HIS A 146 1.17 12.05 15.12
CA HIS A 146 0.42 11.09 15.91
C HIS A 146 -0.42 10.16 15.02
N VAL A 147 -1.11 10.70 14.01
CA VAL A 147 -1.84 9.90 13.01
C VAL A 147 -0.91 8.94 12.28
N ILE A 148 0.25 9.41 11.78
CA ILE A 148 1.20 8.56 11.05
C ILE A 148 1.73 7.42 11.92
N ASN A 149 2.08 7.72 13.18
CA ASN A 149 2.55 6.70 14.12
C ASN A 149 1.47 5.67 14.46
N SER A 150 0.22 6.10 14.66
CA SER A 150 -0.91 5.19 14.88
C SER A 150 -1.19 4.31 13.66
N VAL A 151 -1.10 4.88 12.44
CA VAL A 151 -1.20 4.14 11.17
C VAL A 151 -0.10 3.08 11.05
N ARG A 152 1.15 3.43 11.40
CA ARG A 152 2.29 2.50 11.40
C ARG A 152 2.14 1.38 12.43
N ALA A 153 1.51 1.66 13.58
CA ALA A 153 1.23 0.62 14.58
C ALA A 153 0.16 -0.39 14.12
N ILE A 154 -0.71 0.01 13.20
CA ILE A 154 -1.75 -0.83 12.60
C ILE A 154 -1.20 -1.67 11.45
N GLU A 155 -0.07 -1.28 10.84
CA GLU A 155 0.55 -2.04 9.76
C GLU A 155 0.89 -3.46 10.20
N ASN A 156 0.09 -4.42 9.73
CA ASN A 156 0.39 -5.83 9.79
C ASN A 156 1.06 -6.19 8.46
N THR A 157 2.38 -6.13 8.44
CA THR A 157 3.14 -5.92 7.20
C THR A 157 3.01 -7.10 6.24
N ASN A 158 2.44 -6.80 5.06
CA ASN A 158 2.53 -7.68 3.88
C ASN A 158 3.98 -8.04 3.54
N TRP A 159 4.93 -7.20 3.97
CA TRP A 159 6.35 -7.41 3.77
C TRP A 159 6.83 -8.78 4.27
N GLU A 160 6.47 -9.23 5.48
CA GLU A 160 6.96 -10.54 5.96
C GLU A 160 6.33 -11.69 5.16
N LEU A 161 5.04 -11.59 4.83
CA LEU A 161 4.37 -12.55 3.94
C LEU A 161 5.09 -12.65 2.58
N LEU A 162 5.40 -11.51 1.96
CA LEU A 162 6.05 -11.45 0.66
C LEU A 162 7.50 -11.93 0.74
N ARG A 163 8.20 -11.62 1.83
CA ARG A 163 9.57 -12.04 2.09
C ARG A 163 9.69 -13.54 2.27
N GLU A 164 8.78 -14.14 3.05
CA GLU A 164 8.68 -15.61 3.20
C GLU A 164 8.45 -16.27 1.84
N LEU A 165 7.50 -15.77 1.05
CA LEU A 165 7.21 -16.31 -0.28
C LEU A 165 8.37 -16.14 -1.27
N TYR A 166 9.10 -15.02 -1.20
CA TYR A 166 10.29 -14.81 -2.00
C TYR A 166 11.36 -15.85 -1.67
N ARG A 167 11.67 -16.04 -0.38
CA ARG A 167 12.61 -17.05 0.10
C ARG A 167 12.22 -18.46 -0.32
N GLU A 168 10.93 -18.80 -0.24
CA GLU A 168 10.43 -20.12 -0.66
C GLU A 168 10.64 -20.37 -2.16
N LEU A 169 10.61 -19.32 -2.98
CA LEU A 169 10.77 -19.42 -4.44
C LEU A 169 12.22 -19.39 -4.90
N THR A 170 13.04 -18.54 -4.29
CA THR A 170 14.40 -18.24 -4.77
C THR A 170 15.48 -18.87 -3.91
N GLY A 171 15.19 -19.19 -2.64
CA GLY A 171 16.19 -19.56 -1.64
C GLY A 171 17.02 -18.38 -1.13
N GLU A 172 16.67 -17.14 -1.49
CA GLU A 172 17.41 -15.93 -1.19
C GLU A 172 16.59 -14.94 -0.33
N GLU A 173 17.27 -13.96 0.26
CA GLU A 173 16.59 -12.80 0.84
C GLU A 173 16.18 -11.82 -0.27
N PRO A 174 14.99 -11.21 -0.19
CA PRO A 174 14.67 -10.09 -1.06
C PRO A 174 15.63 -8.92 -0.76
N LEU A 175 16.14 -8.34 -1.84
CA LEU A 175 17.13 -7.25 -1.86
C LEU A 175 16.58 -5.92 -1.36
#